data_AF-A0A0W0VRT3-F1
#
_entry.id   AF-A0A0W0VRT3-F1
#
_cell.length_a   1.000
_cell.length_b   1.000
_cell.length_c   1.000
_cell.angle_alpha   90.00
_cell.angle_beta   90.00
_cell.angle_gamma   90.00
#
_symmetry.space_group_name_H-M   'P 1'
#
loop_
_entity.id
_entity.type
_entity.pdbx_description
1 polymer ?
#
loop_
_entity_poly.entity_id
_entity_poly.type
_entity_poly.pdbx_seq_one_letter_code
_entity_poly.pdbx_strand_id
1 'polypeptide(L)'
;MPGKDEKKNNLSIHEHAIAAKEYARERILQGSTQLSNNEIPLWRTLHHMDGISTKRNLAKNTSRNLSLESDPYVRSFEADILISNKLSIGNCGELAYQALDYFLTETDFRAEVYHIVNGDHVFLVVNRDPNSDPAKPETWGSEAFICDPWANKVFNASDYQSELKNYYGNSGFEAPRYEPYAKLCNTEAFSPEKHSLAPTKNINTDYLRKHRKTENLKTEFEAGIEALKIYTSKLEALHRKLVEKYGENDTKAVVMANKITRLNRVQSSLKNGFEKVQNVTSYREVSTKLHRLHRKFDSALNSIHFDHEESNALFARRDTKSTRGKLMKAFDIPSNTEKKVKSAQSAFRKAYQKFKESETKEEKSAFYNHSMMCGRR
;
A
#
# COMPACT_ATOMS: atom_id res chain seq x y z
N MET A 1 12.32 34.94 14.25
CA MET A 1 13.03 33.64 14.33
C MET A 1 12.79 32.94 13.01
N PRO A 2 13.82 32.67 12.19
CA PRO A 2 13.65 31.89 10.98
C PRO A 2 13.08 30.52 11.35
N GLY A 3 12.01 30.11 10.66
CA GLY A 3 11.26 28.90 10.96
C GLY A 3 12.15 27.66 10.85
N LYS A 4 11.84 26.59 11.59
CA LYS A 4 12.54 25.30 11.51
C LYS A 4 12.64 24.75 10.08
N ASP A 5 11.79 25.23 9.17
CA ASP A 5 11.74 24.83 7.77
C ASP A 5 12.83 25.50 6.91
N GLU A 6 13.33 26.70 7.24
CA GLU A 6 14.40 27.36 6.47
C GLU A 6 15.78 26.70 6.67
N LYS A 7 16.01 26.04 7.80
CA LYS A 7 17.31 25.39 8.09
C LYS A 7 17.48 24.03 7.40
N LYS A 8 16.40 23.36 7.02
CA LYS A 8 16.49 22.03 6.38
C LYS A 8 16.96 22.09 4.92
N ASN A 9 16.77 23.23 4.24
CA ASN A 9 17.10 23.38 2.82
C ASN A 9 18.59 23.68 2.52
N ASN A 10 19.46 23.76 3.54
CA ASN A 10 20.87 24.09 3.38
C ASN A 10 21.84 22.94 3.68
N LEU A 11 21.34 21.72 3.90
CA LEU A 11 22.22 20.57 4.11
C LEU A 11 22.82 20.12 2.78
N SER A 12 24.09 19.75 2.80
CA SER A 12 24.75 19.03 1.70
C SER A 12 24.12 17.64 1.50
N ILE A 13 24.38 17.03 0.34
CA ILE A 13 23.90 15.67 0.03
C ILE A 13 24.41 14.66 1.08
N HIS A 14 25.67 14.79 1.50
CA HIS A 14 26.25 13.95 2.54
C HIS A 14 25.54 14.11 3.90
N GLU A 15 25.24 15.34 4.31
CA GLU A 15 24.49 15.61 5.54
C GLU A 15 23.06 15.06 5.47
N HIS A 16 22.39 15.13 4.33
CA HIS A 16 21.10 14.48 4.12
C HIS A 16 21.19 12.96 4.17
N ALA A 17 22.25 12.35 3.62
CA ALA A 17 22.47 10.91 3.72
C ALA A 17 22.68 10.47 5.17
N ILE A 18 23.40 11.26 5.98
CA ILE A 18 23.54 11.04 7.42
C ILE A 18 22.19 11.17 8.12
N ALA A 19 21.43 12.24 7.84
CA ALA A 19 20.12 12.46 8.43
C ALA A 19 19.12 11.36 8.08
N ALA A 20 19.14 10.84 6.85
CA ALA A 20 18.30 9.72 6.42
C ALA A 20 18.64 8.42 7.16
N LYS A 21 19.93 8.16 7.36
CA LYS A 21 20.43 7.03 8.16
C LYS A 21 19.91 7.10 9.59
N GLU A 22 20.03 8.26 10.25
CA GLU A 22 19.50 8.45 11.60
C GLU A 22 17.98 8.36 11.64
N TYR A 23 17.28 9.00 10.69
CA TYR A 23 15.82 8.92 10.55
C TYR A 23 15.29 7.49 10.51
N ALA A 24 15.99 6.60 9.77
CA ALA A 24 15.64 5.19 9.67
C ALA A 24 15.86 4.44 11.00
N ARG A 25 16.99 4.69 11.67
CA ARG A 25 17.37 4.03 12.92
C ARG A 25 16.55 4.50 14.13
N GLU A 26 16.07 5.74 14.11
CA GLU A 26 15.11 6.24 15.11
C GLU A 26 13.76 5.54 15.03
N ARG A 27 13.37 5.06 13.84
CA ARG A 27 12.09 4.38 13.61
C ARG A 27 12.17 2.89 13.79
N ILE A 28 13.26 2.26 13.35
CA ILE A 28 13.48 0.83 13.46
C ILE A 28 14.56 0.57 14.51
N LEU A 29 14.11 0.09 15.66
CA LEU A 29 14.96 -0.14 16.84
C LEU A 29 15.50 -1.58 16.89
N GLN A 30 14.75 -2.52 16.32
CA GLN A 30 15.07 -3.95 16.39
C GLN A 30 14.93 -4.60 15.01
N GLY A 31 15.68 -5.68 14.80
CA GLY A 31 15.60 -6.52 13.62
C GLY A 31 16.06 -7.93 13.93
N SER A 32 15.80 -8.88 13.02
CA SER A 32 16.27 -10.25 13.17
C SER A 32 17.67 -10.47 12.62
N THR A 33 18.18 -9.58 11.77
CA THR A 33 19.51 -9.76 11.14
C THR A 33 20.62 -8.94 11.76
N GLN A 34 20.36 -8.07 12.75
CA GLN A 34 21.41 -7.24 13.38
C GLN A 34 22.55 -8.09 13.96
N LEU A 35 23.81 -7.64 13.84
CA LEU A 35 24.97 -8.40 14.32
C LEU A 35 24.96 -8.66 15.83
N SER A 36 24.40 -7.73 16.61
CA SER A 36 24.18 -7.89 18.05
C SER A 36 23.28 -9.09 18.38
N ASN A 37 22.49 -9.59 17.43
CA ASN A 37 21.69 -10.81 17.64
C ASN A 37 22.54 -12.08 17.72
N ASN A 38 23.81 -12.05 17.32
CA ASN A 38 24.73 -13.16 17.55
C ASN A 38 25.14 -13.30 19.03
N GLU A 39 24.92 -12.27 19.84
CA GLU A 39 25.31 -12.22 21.25
C GLU A 39 24.14 -12.54 22.21
N ILE A 40 22.92 -12.66 21.69
CA ILE A 40 21.72 -12.96 22.48
C ILE A 40 21.32 -14.44 22.39
N PRO A 41 20.59 -14.98 23.37
CA PRO A 41 20.13 -16.37 23.33
C PRO A 41 19.25 -16.67 22.11
N LEU A 42 19.37 -17.89 21.57
CA LEU A 42 18.65 -18.35 20.38
C LEU A 42 17.14 -18.06 20.40
N TRP A 43 16.47 -18.31 21.53
CA TRP A 43 15.03 -18.08 21.66
C TRP A 43 14.63 -16.62 21.41
N ARG A 44 15.49 -15.66 21.78
CA ARG A 44 15.26 -14.23 21.57
C ARG A 44 15.46 -13.87 20.10
N THR A 45 16.45 -14.46 19.43
CA THR A 45 16.63 -14.29 17.98
C THR A 45 15.47 -14.89 17.19
N LEU A 46 14.97 -16.07 17.59
CA LEU A 46 13.75 -16.66 17.00
C LEU A 46 12.53 -15.74 17.19
N HIS A 47 12.38 -15.10 18.35
CA HIS A 47 11.33 -14.11 18.58
C HIS A 47 11.48 -12.88 17.66
N HIS A 48 12.71 -12.39 17.43
CA HIS A 48 12.94 -11.31 16.44
C HIS A 48 12.56 -11.76 15.02
N MET A 49 12.90 -13.00 14.63
CA MET A 49 12.51 -13.56 13.32
C MET A 49 11.00 -13.66 13.15
N ASP A 50 10.29 -14.15 14.17
CA ASP A 50 8.83 -14.22 14.17
C ASP A 50 8.20 -12.82 14.11
N GLY A 51 8.76 -11.86 14.86
CA GLY A 51 8.36 -10.45 14.80
C GLY A 51 8.48 -9.87 13.40
N ILE A 52 9.59 -10.10 12.70
CA ILE A 52 9.79 -9.67 11.31
C ILE A 52 8.79 -10.35 10.35
N SER A 53 8.56 -11.65 10.50
CA SER A 53 7.58 -12.39 9.70
C SER A 53 6.16 -11.83 9.89
N THR A 54 5.76 -11.62 11.14
CA THR A 54 4.48 -11.02 11.52
C THR A 54 4.34 -9.61 10.95
N LYS A 55 5.37 -8.77 11.10
CA LYS A 55 5.44 -7.43 10.50
C LYS A 55 5.20 -7.48 9.00
N ARG A 56 5.91 -8.32 8.25
CA ARG A 56 5.78 -8.42 6.78
C ARG A 56 4.40 -8.91 6.36
N ASN A 57 3.80 -9.84 7.11
CA ASN A 57 2.41 -10.26 6.90
C ASN A 57 1.41 -9.12 7.15
N LEU A 58 1.61 -8.32 8.19
CA LEU A 58 0.81 -7.13 8.47
C LEU A 58 0.99 -6.05 7.41
N ALA A 59 2.19 -5.82 6.90
CA ALA A 59 2.46 -4.90 5.79
C ALA A 59 1.73 -5.37 4.51
N LYS A 60 1.79 -6.66 4.18
CA LYS A 60 1.04 -7.25 3.06
C LYS A 60 -0.47 -7.04 3.19
N ASN A 61 -1.02 -7.26 4.37
CA ASN A 61 -2.45 -7.07 4.61
C ASN A 61 -2.84 -5.59 4.60
N THR A 62 -1.98 -4.72 5.13
CA THR A 62 -2.15 -3.26 5.07
C THR A 62 -2.13 -2.77 3.63
N SER A 63 -1.19 -3.25 2.81
CA SER A 63 -1.10 -2.93 1.39
C SER A 63 -2.42 -3.22 0.67
N ARG A 64 -3.04 -4.40 0.89
CA ARG A 64 -4.37 -4.72 0.34
C ARG A 64 -5.50 -3.78 0.78
N ASN A 65 -5.34 -3.13 1.93
CA ASN A 65 -6.30 -2.15 2.45
C ASN A 65 -6.02 -0.72 1.96
N LEU A 66 -4.86 -0.48 1.34
CA LEU A 66 -4.51 0.78 0.67
C LEU A 66 -5.07 0.79 -0.76
N SER A 67 -6.40 0.70 -0.87
CA SER A 67 -7.11 0.54 -2.15
C SER A 67 -7.17 1.81 -3.01
N LEU A 68 -6.65 2.95 -2.54
CA LEU A 68 -6.63 4.21 -3.30
C LEU A 68 -5.31 4.38 -4.05
N GLU A 69 -4.26 3.70 -3.60
CA GLU A 69 -2.96 3.63 -4.24
C GLU A 69 -3.02 2.60 -5.37
N SER A 70 -3.38 3.03 -6.58
CA SER A 70 -3.50 2.12 -7.74
C SER A 70 -2.17 1.48 -8.13
N ASP A 71 -1.05 2.16 -7.92
CA ASP A 71 0.30 1.65 -8.18
C ASP A 71 0.77 0.67 -7.09
N PRO A 72 1.15 -0.58 -7.44
CA PRO A 72 1.48 -1.63 -6.48
C PRO A 72 2.79 -1.36 -5.73
N TYR A 73 3.73 -0.62 -6.32
CA TYR A 73 5.00 -0.28 -5.67
C TYR A 73 4.78 0.83 -4.64
N VAL A 74 4.00 1.86 -4.97
CA VAL A 74 3.60 2.91 -4.00
C VAL A 74 2.82 2.29 -2.84
N ARG A 75 1.84 1.44 -3.14
CA ARG A 75 1.02 0.73 -2.14
C ARG A 75 1.85 -0.13 -1.20
N SER A 76 2.80 -0.90 -1.75
CA SER A 76 3.68 -1.76 -0.94
C SER A 76 4.65 -0.95 -0.10
N PHE A 77 5.25 0.10 -0.67
CA PHE A 77 6.17 1.00 0.02
C PHE A 77 5.49 1.69 1.20
N GLU A 78 4.33 2.32 1.01
CA GLU A 78 3.61 3.02 2.09
C GLU A 78 3.14 2.07 3.20
N ALA A 79 2.66 0.87 2.84
CA ALA A 79 2.31 -0.14 3.82
C ALA A 79 3.52 -0.57 4.67
N ASP A 80 4.69 -0.71 4.04
CA ASP A 80 5.91 -1.06 4.75
C ASP A 80 6.37 0.05 5.71
N ILE A 81 6.41 1.31 5.25
CA ILE A 81 6.76 2.45 6.09
C ILE A 81 5.81 2.57 7.28
N LEU A 82 4.50 2.45 7.05
CA LEU A 82 3.51 2.54 8.12
C LEU A 82 3.72 1.46 9.19
N ILE A 83 3.91 0.21 8.77
CA ILE A 83 3.98 -0.92 9.69
C ILE A 83 5.35 -1.02 10.36
N SER A 84 6.45 -0.77 9.66
CA SER A 84 7.79 -0.72 10.26
C SER A 84 7.90 0.42 11.28
N ASN A 85 7.34 1.60 11.00
CA ASN A 85 7.30 2.69 11.96
C ASN A 85 6.44 2.36 13.18
N LYS A 86 5.25 1.75 12.98
CA LYS A 86 4.35 1.40 14.08
C LYS A 86 4.91 0.35 15.03
N LEU A 87 5.63 -0.63 14.50
CA LEU A 87 6.16 -1.76 15.27
C LEU A 87 7.62 -1.59 15.68
N SER A 88 8.29 -0.55 15.16
CA SER A 88 9.72 -0.29 15.34
C SER A 88 10.64 -1.47 15.07
N ILE A 89 10.23 -2.34 14.13
CA ILE A 89 10.94 -3.56 13.76
C ILE A 89 11.15 -3.65 12.25
N GLY A 90 12.36 -4.03 11.85
CA GLY A 90 12.77 -4.11 10.44
C GLY A 90 14.21 -4.60 10.27
N ASN A 91 14.53 -5.12 9.08
CA ASN A 91 15.88 -5.54 8.69
C ASN A 91 16.47 -4.55 7.68
N CYS A 92 17.47 -5.01 6.92
CA CYS A 92 18.19 -4.28 5.88
C CYS A 92 17.25 -3.47 4.95
N GLY A 93 16.26 -4.15 4.36
CA GLY A 93 15.34 -3.54 3.40
C GLY A 93 14.40 -2.51 4.02
N GLU A 94 13.85 -2.81 5.20
CA GLU A 94 12.99 -1.86 5.92
C GLU A 94 13.73 -0.58 6.32
N LEU A 95 14.98 -0.71 6.77
CA LEU A 95 15.84 0.41 7.10
C LEU A 95 16.15 1.26 5.85
N ALA A 96 16.48 0.63 4.73
CA ALA A 96 16.69 1.33 3.46
C ALA A 96 15.41 2.04 2.98
N TYR A 97 14.23 1.45 3.19
CA TYR A 97 12.95 2.08 2.83
C TYR A 97 12.67 3.31 3.71
N GLN A 98 12.91 3.24 5.01
CA GLN A 98 12.79 4.40 5.90
C GLN A 98 13.77 5.52 5.52
N ALA A 99 15.00 5.17 5.12
CA ALA A 99 15.96 6.16 4.62
C ALA A 99 15.47 6.77 3.29
N LEU A 100 14.91 5.98 2.37
CA LEU A 100 14.29 6.51 1.15
C LEU A 100 13.10 7.43 1.46
N ASP A 101 12.30 7.09 2.48
CA ASP A 101 11.17 7.91 2.91
C ASP A 101 11.60 9.32 3.33
N TYR A 102 12.72 9.44 4.06
CA TYR A 102 13.30 10.74 4.38
C TYR A 102 13.57 11.57 3.11
N PHE A 103 14.18 10.98 2.08
CA PHE A 103 14.43 11.67 0.81
C PHE A 103 13.13 12.02 0.06
N LEU A 104 12.04 11.28 0.25
CA LEU A 104 10.74 11.63 -0.34
C LEU A 104 10.06 12.81 0.37
N THR A 105 10.35 13.05 1.65
CA THR A 105 9.63 14.03 2.46
C THR A 105 10.43 15.28 2.79
N GLU A 106 11.76 15.19 2.80
CA GLU A 106 12.63 16.26 3.32
C GLU A 106 13.54 16.89 2.26
N THR A 107 13.66 16.30 1.07
CA THR A 107 14.62 16.76 0.05
C THR A 107 14.10 16.49 -1.37
N ASP A 108 14.72 17.14 -2.36
CA ASP A 108 14.52 16.84 -3.79
C ASP A 108 15.63 15.95 -4.40
N PHE A 109 16.65 15.59 -3.60
CA PHE A 109 17.74 14.74 -4.08
C PHE A 109 17.23 13.37 -4.52
N ARG A 110 17.98 12.77 -5.45
CA ARG A 110 17.66 11.45 -5.98
C ARG A 110 18.18 10.38 -5.04
N ALA A 111 17.38 9.36 -4.79
CA ALA A 111 17.81 8.19 -4.04
C ALA A 111 17.14 6.93 -4.56
N GLU A 112 17.87 5.82 -4.51
CA GLU A 112 17.49 4.53 -5.07
C GLU A 112 17.82 3.44 -4.06
N VAL A 113 16.90 2.51 -3.79
CA VAL A 113 17.24 1.34 -2.97
C VAL A 113 18.00 0.35 -3.84
N TYR A 114 19.11 -0.15 -3.32
CA TYR A 114 19.98 -1.13 -3.96
C TYR A 114 20.05 -2.42 -3.14
N HIS A 115 20.33 -3.52 -3.82
CA HIS A 115 20.64 -4.80 -3.19
C HIS A 115 21.93 -5.39 -3.76
N ILE A 116 22.57 -6.24 -2.96
CA ILE A 116 23.71 -7.04 -3.39
C ILE A 116 23.17 -8.30 -4.09
N VAL A 117 23.38 -8.38 -5.40
CA VAL A 117 23.14 -9.61 -6.18
C VAL A 117 24.15 -10.67 -5.74
N ASN A 118 23.69 -11.91 -5.58
CA ASN A 118 24.43 -12.98 -4.92
C ASN A 118 24.81 -12.66 -3.46
N GLY A 119 24.10 -11.72 -2.83
CA GLY A 119 24.13 -11.43 -1.39
C GLY A 119 22.71 -11.38 -0.79
N ASP A 120 22.58 -10.90 0.46
CA ASP A 120 21.29 -10.73 1.17
C ASP A 120 21.21 -9.36 1.86
N HIS A 121 21.91 -8.36 1.33
CA HIS A 121 21.96 -7.01 1.88
C HIS A 121 21.29 -5.97 0.99
N VAL A 122 20.65 -5.00 1.63
CA VAL A 122 19.89 -3.91 1.00
C VAL A 122 20.27 -2.59 1.67
N PHE A 123 20.51 -1.57 0.86
CA PHE A 123 20.94 -0.24 1.31
C PHE A 123 20.41 0.86 0.36
N LEU A 124 20.66 2.12 0.68
CA LEU A 124 20.24 3.27 -0.12
C LEU A 124 21.45 3.86 -0.85
N VAL A 125 21.31 4.12 -2.15
CA VAL A 125 22.25 4.91 -2.95
C VAL A 125 21.65 6.29 -3.15
N VAL A 126 22.43 7.33 -2.87
CA VAL A 126 22.02 8.73 -2.94
C VAL A 126 22.79 9.43 -4.05
N ASN A 127 22.05 10.19 -4.86
CA ASN A 127 22.57 11.13 -5.87
C ASN A 127 23.55 10.53 -6.90
N ARG A 128 23.32 9.28 -7.31
CA ARG A 128 24.01 8.66 -8.45
C ARG A 128 23.72 9.43 -9.74
N ASP A 129 24.74 9.62 -10.58
CA ASP A 129 24.59 10.13 -11.95
C ASP A 129 23.62 9.23 -12.75
N PRO A 130 22.49 9.76 -13.28
CA PRO A 130 21.53 8.96 -14.05
C PRO A 130 22.13 8.18 -15.22
N ASN A 131 23.20 8.69 -15.82
CA ASN A 131 23.83 8.12 -17.01
C ASN A 131 24.96 7.15 -16.68
N SER A 132 25.29 7.00 -15.39
CA SER A 132 26.28 6.03 -14.91
C SER A 132 25.79 4.58 -15.04
N ASP A 133 26.72 3.63 -15.03
CA ASP A 133 26.41 2.21 -15.01
C ASP A 133 25.92 1.81 -13.60
N PRO A 134 24.66 1.38 -13.42
CA PRO A 134 24.10 1.06 -12.11
C PRO A 134 24.80 -0.14 -11.43
N ALA A 135 25.60 -0.94 -12.14
CA ALA A 135 26.36 -2.02 -11.51
C ALA A 135 27.76 -1.61 -11.03
N LYS A 136 28.22 -0.39 -11.35
CA LYS A 136 29.60 0.07 -11.16
C LYS A 136 29.69 1.37 -10.37
N PRO A 137 29.84 1.31 -9.03
CA PRO A 137 29.90 2.48 -8.16
C PRO A 137 30.95 3.53 -8.53
N GLU A 138 32.07 3.10 -9.09
CA GLU A 138 33.12 4.00 -9.58
C GLU A 138 32.66 4.96 -10.69
N THR A 139 31.53 4.66 -11.35
CA THR A 139 30.94 5.51 -12.40
C THR A 139 29.84 6.44 -11.91
N TRP A 140 29.42 6.32 -10.64
CA TRP A 140 28.23 6.99 -10.11
C TRP A 140 28.39 8.49 -9.85
N GLY A 141 29.63 9.00 -9.94
CA GLY A 141 29.97 10.40 -9.68
C GLY A 141 30.46 10.66 -8.25
N SER A 142 31.19 11.75 -8.05
CA SER A 142 31.80 12.11 -6.75
C SER A 142 30.81 12.57 -5.69
N GLU A 143 29.59 12.89 -6.09
CA GLU A 143 28.48 13.30 -5.20
C GLU A 143 27.55 12.12 -4.88
N ALA A 144 27.92 10.90 -5.26
CA ALA A 144 27.15 9.70 -4.98
C ALA A 144 27.59 9.07 -3.66
N PHE A 145 26.63 8.77 -2.79
CA PHE A 145 26.88 8.20 -1.47
C PHE A 145 26.11 6.89 -1.29
N ILE A 146 26.70 5.96 -0.55
CA ILE A 146 25.99 4.80 -0.01
C ILE A 146 25.58 5.15 1.42
N CYS A 147 24.28 5.12 1.67
CA CYS A 147 23.66 5.25 2.98
C CYS A 147 23.21 3.85 3.43
N ASP A 148 23.87 3.31 4.45
CA ASP A 148 23.58 2.00 5.02
C ASP A 148 23.15 2.14 6.49
N PRO A 149 21.83 2.30 6.74
CA PRO A 149 21.34 2.45 8.11
C PRO A 149 21.47 1.17 8.94
N TRP A 150 21.57 0.00 8.29
CA TRP A 150 21.78 -1.27 8.98
C TRP A 150 23.20 -1.35 9.53
N ALA A 151 24.21 -1.00 8.73
CA ALA A 151 25.61 -0.95 9.17
C ALA A 151 25.95 0.31 9.98
N ASN A 152 24.99 1.24 10.08
CA ASN A 152 25.16 2.57 10.67
C ASN A 152 26.28 3.40 10.01
N LYS A 153 26.36 3.36 8.67
CA LYS A 153 27.40 4.04 7.90
C LYS A 153 26.84 4.87 6.76
N VAL A 154 27.56 5.93 6.42
CA VAL A 154 27.45 6.69 5.17
C VAL A 154 28.86 6.90 4.66
N PHE A 155 29.09 6.62 3.37
CA PHE A 155 30.41 6.77 2.75
C PHE A 155 30.25 7.06 1.25
N ASN A 156 31.32 7.54 0.63
CA ASN A 156 31.34 7.82 -0.80
C ASN A 156 31.16 6.53 -1.60
N ALA A 157 30.44 6.58 -2.71
CA ALA A 157 30.21 5.40 -3.54
C ALA A 157 31.52 4.79 -4.07
N SER A 158 32.58 5.59 -4.27
CA SER A 158 33.91 5.13 -4.65
C SER A 158 34.54 4.17 -3.64
N ASP A 159 34.16 4.25 -2.36
CA ASP A 159 34.79 3.53 -1.25
C ASP A 159 34.08 2.19 -0.96
N TYR A 160 33.16 1.77 -1.84
CA TYR A 160 32.32 0.59 -1.63
C TYR A 160 33.11 -0.71 -1.42
N GLN A 161 34.26 -0.90 -2.07
CA GLN A 161 35.01 -2.14 -1.93
C GLN A 161 35.59 -2.33 -0.52
N SER A 162 36.00 -1.23 0.13
CA SER A 162 36.52 -1.26 1.50
C SER A 162 35.43 -1.20 2.56
N GLU A 163 34.32 -0.52 2.27
CA GLU A 163 33.29 -0.23 3.27
C GLU A 163 32.09 -1.16 3.24
N LEU A 164 31.65 -1.57 2.05
CA LEU A 164 30.44 -2.37 1.87
C LEU A 164 30.71 -3.83 2.25
N LYS A 165 29.76 -4.42 2.98
CA LYS A 165 29.79 -5.81 3.40
C LYS A 165 28.56 -6.53 2.88
N ASN A 166 28.73 -7.82 2.62
CA ASN A 166 27.61 -8.73 2.44
C ASN A 166 27.28 -9.39 3.77
N TYR A 167 26.00 -9.67 3.96
CA TYR A 167 25.46 -10.28 5.16
C TYR A 167 24.66 -11.51 4.73
N TYR A 168 24.84 -12.62 5.43
CA TYR A 168 24.09 -13.84 5.10
C TYR A 168 23.80 -14.66 6.36
N GLY A 169 22.64 -15.29 6.36
CA GLY A 169 22.27 -16.26 7.38
C GLY A 169 22.76 -17.65 7.04
N ASN A 170 23.19 -18.42 8.04
CA ASN A 170 23.36 -19.85 7.89
C ASN A 170 21.97 -20.50 7.83
N SER A 171 21.45 -20.74 6.62
CA SER A 171 20.16 -21.41 6.43
C SER A 171 20.23 -22.94 6.53
N GLY A 172 21.43 -23.48 6.75
CA GLY A 172 21.65 -24.91 6.83
C GLY A 172 21.11 -25.51 8.12
N PHE A 173 20.24 -26.52 7.97
CA PHE A 173 20.02 -27.63 8.92
C PHE A 173 21.32 -28.37 9.34
N GLU A 174 22.48 -27.92 8.85
CA GLU A 174 23.83 -28.38 9.19
C GLU A 174 24.45 -27.65 10.38
N ALA A 175 23.88 -26.52 10.83
CA ALA A 175 24.22 -26.03 12.17
C ALA A 175 23.85 -27.15 13.16
N PRO A 176 24.81 -27.68 13.95
CA PRO A 176 24.51 -28.76 14.87
C PRO A 176 23.31 -28.34 15.72
N ARG A 177 22.23 -29.12 15.71
CA ARG A 177 20.95 -28.85 16.45
C ARG A 177 21.14 -28.62 17.96
N TYR A 178 22.37 -28.71 18.45
CA TYR A 178 22.77 -28.63 19.84
C TYR A 178 23.75 -27.48 20.14
N GLU A 179 24.10 -26.61 19.18
CA GLU A 179 24.82 -25.38 19.53
C GLU A 179 23.83 -24.28 19.95
N PRO A 180 23.83 -23.86 21.24
CA PRO A 180 22.91 -22.84 21.73
C PRO A 180 23.20 -21.43 21.18
N TYR A 181 24.23 -21.29 20.34
CA TYR A 181 24.84 -20.02 19.91
C TYR A 181 25.25 -20.02 18.43
N ALA A 182 24.58 -20.77 17.56
CA ALA A 182 24.88 -20.71 16.12
C ALA A 182 24.77 -19.24 15.66
N LYS A 183 25.87 -18.67 15.16
CA LYS A 183 25.87 -17.33 14.58
C LYS A 183 24.86 -17.30 13.44
N LEU A 184 23.75 -16.61 13.66
CA LEU A 184 22.64 -16.55 12.70
C LEU A 184 22.90 -15.51 11.61
N CYS A 185 23.79 -14.53 11.87
CA CYS A 185 24.18 -13.52 10.89
C CYS A 185 25.70 -13.49 10.73
N ASN A 186 26.18 -13.80 9.53
CA ASN A 186 27.59 -13.70 9.17
C ASN A 186 27.84 -12.46 8.32
N THR A 187 29.09 -12.01 8.31
CA THR A 187 29.54 -10.88 7.50
C THR A 187 30.70 -11.31 6.63
N GLU A 188 30.73 -10.86 5.39
CA GLU A 188 31.92 -10.92 4.55
C GLU A 188 32.12 -9.58 3.83
N ALA A 189 33.36 -9.29 3.43
CA ALA A 189 33.63 -8.11 2.61
C ALA A 189 32.93 -8.24 1.25
N PHE A 190 32.50 -7.12 0.68
CA PHE A 190 32.06 -7.11 -0.71
C PHE A 190 33.21 -7.55 -1.63
N SER A 191 32.90 -8.38 -2.63
CA SER A 191 33.86 -8.87 -3.60
C SER A 191 33.23 -8.77 -4.99
N PRO A 192 33.76 -7.94 -5.89
CA PRO A 192 33.24 -7.83 -7.27
C PRO A 192 33.26 -9.14 -8.05
N GLU A 193 34.09 -10.11 -7.64
CA GLU A 193 34.14 -11.45 -8.25
C GLU A 193 32.93 -12.32 -7.88
N LYS A 194 32.35 -12.08 -6.69
CA LYS A 194 31.23 -12.86 -6.15
C LYS A 194 29.90 -12.12 -6.22
N HIS A 195 29.96 -10.80 -6.08
CA HIS A 195 28.83 -9.94 -5.83
C HIS A 195 28.73 -8.86 -6.91
N SER A 196 27.52 -8.47 -7.24
CA SER A 196 27.25 -7.26 -8.03
C SER A 196 26.17 -6.44 -7.34
N LEU A 197 26.04 -5.17 -7.74
CA LEU A 197 25.01 -4.27 -7.20
C LEU A 197 23.91 -4.08 -8.23
N ALA A 198 22.67 -4.02 -7.76
CA ALA A 198 21.53 -3.74 -8.63
C ALA A 198 20.48 -2.86 -7.92
N PRO A 199 19.88 -1.89 -8.63
CA PRO A 199 18.77 -1.12 -8.09
C PRO A 199 17.54 -2.00 -7.95
N THR A 200 16.79 -1.77 -6.87
CA THR A 200 15.47 -2.35 -6.67
C THR A 200 14.47 -1.62 -7.57
N LYS A 201 13.90 -2.36 -8.53
CA LYS A 201 12.96 -1.84 -9.51
C LYS A 201 11.86 -1.00 -8.85
N ASN A 202 11.66 0.22 -9.34
CA ASN A 202 10.61 1.17 -8.95
C ASN A 202 10.64 1.62 -7.48
N ILE A 203 11.67 1.29 -6.70
CA ILE A 203 11.86 1.76 -5.32
C ILE A 203 12.97 2.83 -5.33
N ASN A 204 12.61 3.99 -5.88
CA ASN A 204 13.45 5.17 -5.94
C ASN A 204 12.60 6.44 -5.91
N THR A 205 13.25 7.59 -5.64
CA THR A 205 12.59 8.88 -5.52
C THR A 205 11.86 9.31 -6.78
N ASP A 206 12.43 9.06 -7.97
CA ASP A 206 11.85 9.53 -9.23
C ASP A 206 10.53 8.83 -9.54
N TYR A 207 10.53 7.49 -9.42
CA TYR A 207 9.33 6.66 -9.58
C TYR A 207 8.29 7.02 -8.53
N LEU A 208 8.69 7.01 -7.25
CA LEU A 208 7.74 7.23 -6.17
C LEU A 208 7.17 8.65 -6.24
N ARG A 209 7.94 9.72 -6.44
CA ARG A 209 7.39 11.09 -6.60
C ARG A 209 6.44 11.20 -7.80
N LYS A 210 6.70 10.46 -8.89
CA LYS A 210 5.82 10.45 -10.07
C LYS A 210 4.46 9.79 -9.78
N HIS A 211 4.43 8.70 -9.02
CA HIS A 211 3.24 7.88 -8.80
C HIS A 211 2.53 8.16 -7.46
N ARG A 212 3.24 8.63 -6.44
CA ARG A 212 2.80 8.99 -5.09
C ARG A 212 2.26 10.43 -5.04
N LYS A 213 1.24 10.71 -5.83
CA LYS A 213 0.61 12.03 -5.95
C LYS A 213 -0.71 12.11 -5.20
N THR A 214 -1.00 13.25 -4.58
CA THR A 214 -2.29 13.44 -3.89
C THR A 214 -3.45 13.44 -4.86
N GLU A 215 -3.21 13.93 -6.07
CA GLU A 215 -4.15 14.04 -7.18
C GLU A 215 -4.64 12.65 -7.56
N ASN A 216 -3.74 11.66 -7.63
CA ASN A 216 -4.11 10.27 -7.92
C ASN A 216 -5.10 9.76 -6.87
N LEU A 217 -4.81 9.92 -5.58
CA LEU A 217 -5.71 9.49 -4.50
C LEU A 217 -7.06 10.21 -4.54
N LYS A 218 -7.05 11.51 -4.82
CA LYS A 218 -8.26 12.35 -4.91
C LYS A 218 -9.12 11.92 -6.10
N THR A 219 -8.54 11.75 -7.28
CA THR A 219 -9.22 11.30 -8.50
C THR A 219 -9.83 9.91 -8.29
N GLU A 220 -9.09 8.98 -7.71
CA GLU A 220 -9.59 7.63 -7.41
C GLU A 220 -10.80 7.70 -6.45
N PHE A 221 -10.69 8.47 -5.36
CA PHE A 221 -11.80 8.62 -4.41
C PHE A 221 -13.04 9.29 -5.03
N GLU A 222 -12.84 10.32 -5.85
CA GLU A 222 -13.92 11.02 -6.57
C GLU A 222 -14.66 10.11 -7.55
N ALA A 223 -13.94 9.24 -8.27
CA ALA A 223 -14.54 8.25 -9.14
C ALA A 223 -15.50 7.31 -8.38
N GLY A 224 -15.14 6.93 -7.14
CA GLY A 224 -16.02 6.17 -6.26
C GLY A 224 -17.31 6.92 -5.88
N ILE A 225 -17.22 8.22 -5.60
CA ILE A 225 -18.39 9.08 -5.35
C ILE A 225 -19.29 9.17 -6.58
N GLU A 226 -18.72 9.39 -7.77
CA GLU A 226 -19.48 9.51 -9.01
C GLU A 226 -20.17 8.18 -9.38
N ALA A 227 -19.49 7.05 -9.18
CA ALA A 227 -20.12 5.73 -9.36
C ALA A 227 -21.35 5.54 -8.45
N LEU A 228 -21.27 5.97 -7.19
CA LEU A 228 -22.39 5.92 -6.25
C LEU A 228 -23.54 6.85 -6.68
N LYS A 229 -23.22 8.04 -7.21
CA LYS A 229 -24.20 8.98 -7.77
C LYS A 229 -24.96 8.39 -8.95
N ILE A 230 -24.24 7.82 -9.92
CA ILE A 230 -24.84 7.14 -11.08
C ILE A 230 -25.77 6.00 -10.64
N TYR A 231 -25.36 5.23 -9.64
CA TYR A 231 -26.20 4.16 -9.07
C TYR A 231 -27.50 4.71 -8.47
N THR A 232 -27.41 5.75 -7.63
CA THR A 232 -28.58 6.38 -7.03
C THR A 232 -29.53 6.96 -8.07
N SER A 233 -29.03 7.64 -9.10
CA SER A 233 -29.88 8.17 -10.19
C SER A 233 -30.62 7.07 -10.96
N LYS A 234 -30.03 5.88 -11.12
CA LYS A 234 -30.73 4.71 -11.70
C LYS A 234 -31.86 4.23 -10.80
N LEU A 235 -31.67 4.22 -9.48
CA LEU A 235 -32.72 3.88 -8.52
C LEU A 235 -33.84 4.92 -8.50
N GLU A 236 -33.51 6.21 -8.57
CA GLU A 236 -34.49 7.30 -8.67
C GLU A 236 -35.34 7.18 -9.94
N ALA A 237 -34.74 6.87 -11.08
CA ALA A 237 -35.47 6.63 -12.32
C ALA A 237 -36.42 5.42 -12.21
N LEU A 238 -36.01 4.36 -11.48
CA LEU A 238 -36.86 3.21 -11.21
C LEU A 238 -37.99 3.54 -10.23
N HIS A 239 -37.69 4.33 -9.20
CA HIS A 239 -38.66 4.84 -8.23
C HIS A 239 -39.76 5.64 -8.93
N ARG A 240 -39.41 6.61 -9.78
CA ARG A 240 -40.38 7.41 -10.56
C ARG A 240 -41.33 6.53 -11.36
N LYS A 241 -40.80 5.49 -12.04
CA LYS A 241 -41.61 4.53 -12.80
C LYS A 241 -42.52 3.66 -11.92
N LEU A 242 -42.13 3.41 -10.66
CA LEU A 242 -42.97 2.68 -9.71
C LEU A 242 -44.10 3.59 -9.20
N VAL A 243 -43.80 4.83 -8.84
CA VAL A 243 -44.78 5.83 -8.40
C VAL A 243 -45.81 6.13 -9.49
N GLU A 244 -45.36 6.42 -10.71
CA GLU A 244 -46.25 6.69 -11.85
C GLU A 244 -47.22 5.54 -12.12
N LYS A 245 -46.77 4.30 -11.94
CA LYS A 245 -47.56 3.12 -12.28
C LYS A 245 -48.42 2.59 -11.13
N TYR A 246 -48.00 2.76 -9.88
CA TYR A 246 -48.61 2.08 -8.72
C TYR A 246 -48.93 3.01 -7.55
N GLY A 247 -48.58 4.29 -7.63
CA GLY A 247 -48.74 5.27 -6.56
C GLY A 247 -47.57 5.31 -5.57
N GLU A 248 -47.49 6.40 -4.81
CA GLU A 248 -46.41 6.64 -3.82
C GLU A 248 -46.45 5.66 -2.64
N ASN A 249 -47.64 5.18 -2.28
CA ASN A 249 -47.84 4.26 -1.16
C ASN A 249 -47.57 2.79 -1.53
N ASP A 250 -47.20 2.50 -2.78
CA ASP A 250 -46.83 1.15 -3.17
C ASP A 250 -45.57 0.69 -2.39
N THR A 251 -45.62 -0.53 -1.86
CA THR A 251 -44.54 -1.08 -1.02
C THR A 251 -43.16 -1.03 -1.69
N LYS A 252 -43.09 -1.24 -3.02
CA LYS A 252 -41.81 -1.17 -3.75
C LYS A 252 -41.33 0.27 -3.89
N ALA A 253 -42.24 1.21 -4.12
CA ALA A 253 -41.91 2.62 -4.18
C ALA A 253 -41.35 3.10 -2.83
N VAL A 254 -42.01 2.76 -1.72
CA VAL A 254 -41.57 3.10 -0.35
C VAL A 254 -40.18 2.53 -0.05
N VAL A 255 -39.95 1.24 -0.32
CA VAL A 255 -38.62 0.61 -0.12
C VAL A 255 -37.54 1.30 -0.95
N MET A 256 -37.85 1.65 -2.20
CA MET A 256 -36.91 2.35 -3.08
C MET A 256 -36.60 3.77 -2.57
N ALA A 257 -37.62 4.53 -2.16
CA ALA A 257 -37.48 5.88 -1.62
C ALA A 257 -36.60 5.89 -0.34
N ASN A 258 -36.83 4.93 0.56
CA ASN A 258 -36.02 4.76 1.77
C ASN A 258 -34.56 4.46 1.41
N LYS A 259 -34.32 3.57 0.44
CA LYS A 259 -32.95 3.25 -0.01
C LYS A 259 -32.27 4.48 -0.63
N ILE A 260 -32.94 5.21 -1.52
CA ILE A 260 -32.43 6.45 -2.12
C ILE A 260 -32.06 7.47 -1.04
N THR A 261 -32.92 7.65 -0.04
CA THR A 261 -32.66 8.57 1.08
C THR A 261 -31.39 8.20 1.85
N ARG A 262 -31.20 6.90 2.15
CA ARG A 262 -29.97 6.40 2.80
C ARG A 262 -28.73 6.66 1.94
N LEU A 263 -28.82 6.38 0.63
CA LEU A 263 -27.71 6.60 -0.31
C LEU A 263 -27.34 8.09 -0.44
N ASN A 264 -28.33 8.98 -0.50
CA ASN A 264 -28.10 10.43 -0.55
C ASN A 264 -27.40 10.94 0.71
N ARG A 265 -27.79 10.46 1.90
CA ARG A 265 -27.07 10.80 3.15
C ARG A 265 -25.60 10.37 3.12
N VAL A 266 -25.33 9.17 2.61
CA VAL A 266 -23.96 8.66 2.44
C VAL A 266 -23.19 9.53 1.46
N GLN A 267 -23.76 9.84 0.29
CA GLN A 267 -23.12 10.72 -0.71
C GLN A 267 -22.79 12.09 -0.14
N SER A 268 -23.73 12.75 0.56
CA SER A 268 -23.48 14.04 1.20
C SER A 268 -22.37 13.95 2.25
N SER A 269 -22.36 12.90 3.09
CA SER A 269 -21.30 12.71 4.08
C SER A 269 -19.92 12.50 3.43
N LEU A 270 -19.85 11.79 2.31
CA LEU A 270 -18.60 11.55 1.58
C LEU A 270 -18.11 12.81 0.90
N LYS A 271 -19.01 13.54 0.21
CA LYS A 271 -18.69 14.80 -0.47
C LYS A 271 -18.18 15.84 0.52
N ASN A 272 -18.88 16.06 1.64
CA ASN A 272 -18.45 16.99 2.68
C ASN A 272 -17.12 16.57 3.32
N GLY A 273 -16.86 15.27 3.42
CA GLY A 273 -15.58 14.75 3.89
C GLY A 273 -14.46 15.01 2.89
N PHE A 274 -14.73 14.79 1.61
CA PHE A 274 -13.79 14.96 0.50
C PHE A 274 -13.41 16.42 0.26
N GLU A 275 -14.38 17.33 0.36
CA GLU A 275 -14.15 18.79 0.26
C GLU A 275 -13.11 19.26 1.30
N LYS A 276 -13.12 18.69 2.51
CA LYS A 276 -12.13 18.99 3.57
C LYS A 276 -10.71 18.48 3.27
N VAL A 277 -10.55 17.60 2.28
CA VAL A 277 -9.25 17.04 1.87
C VAL A 277 -8.68 17.77 0.65
N GLN A 278 -9.47 18.56 -0.07
CA GLN A 278 -9.05 19.22 -1.31
C GLN A 278 -7.80 20.09 -1.14
N ASN A 279 -7.76 20.86 -0.06
CA ASN A 279 -6.67 21.81 0.21
C ASN A 279 -5.47 21.18 0.95
N VAL A 280 -5.51 19.89 1.27
CA VAL A 280 -4.40 19.20 1.92
C VAL A 280 -3.37 18.80 0.85
N THR A 281 -2.12 19.18 1.07
CA THR A 281 -0.99 18.93 0.15
C THR A 281 -0.11 17.75 0.59
N SER A 282 -0.07 17.45 1.89
CA SER A 282 0.68 16.31 2.42
C SER A 282 0.08 14.99 1.95
N TYR A 283 0.87 14.18 1.24
CA TYR A 283 0.45 12.87 0.74
C TYR A 283 -0.12 11.96 1.83
N ARG A 284 0.60 11.81 2.95
CA ARG A 284 0.18 10.93 4.05
C ARG A 284 -1.09 11.42 4.74
N GLU A 285 -1.24 12.73 4.86
CA GLU A 285 -2.44 13.31 5.46
C GLU A 285 -3.65 13.11 4.55
N VAL A 286 -3.51 13.33 3.24
CA VAL A 286 -4.52 13.02 2.22
C VAL A 286 -4.88 11.54 2.26
N SER A 287 -3.89 10.64 2.13
CA SER A 287 -4.08 9.18 2.15
C SER A 287 -4.82 8.74 3.42
N THR A 288 -4.38 9.18 4.60
CA THR A 288 -5.04 8.84 5.88
C THR A 288 -6.50 9.30 5.93
N LYS A 289 -6.78 10.54 5.53
CA LYS A 289 -8.14 11.09 5.53
C LYS A 289 -9.03 10.38 4.52
N LEU A 290 -8.55 10.14 3.30
CA LEU A 290 -9.31 9.45 2.26
C LEU A 290 -9.55 7.99 2.61
N HIS A 291 -8.58 7.26 3.16
CA HIS A 291 -8.80 5.88 3.63
C HIS A 291 -9.81 5.80 4.77
N ARG A 292 -9.84 6.80 5.67
CA ARG A 292 -10.90 6.89 6.69
C ARG A 292 -12.28 7.11 6.07
N LEU A 293 -12.37 7.93 5.03
CA LEU A 293 -13.63 8.12 4.29
C LEU A 293 -13.99 6.88 3.47
N HIS A 294 -13.00 6.19 2.89
CA HIS A 294 -13.19 4.97 2.13
C HIS A 294 -13.73 3.85 3.02
N ARG A 295 -13.27 3.71 4.28
CA ARG A 295 -13.89 2.77 5.23
C ARG A 295 -15.36 3.08 5.50
N LYS A 296 -15.75 4.36 5.57
CA LYS A 296 -17.16 4.76 5.65
C LYS A 296 -17.91 4.42 4.36
N PHE A 297 -17.25 4.60 3.21
CA PHE A 297 -17.76 4.20 1.90
C PHE A 297 -18.05 2.69 1.89
N ASP A 298 -17.06 1.83 2.18
CA ASP A 298 -17.19 0.37 2.26
C ASP A 298 -18.31 -0.05 3.22
N SER A 299 -18.37 0.56 4.42
CA SER A 299 -19.46 0.30 5.37
C SER A 299 -20.83 0.67 4.80
N ALA A 300 -20.91 1.72 3.99
CA ALA A 300 -22.14 2.13 3.31
C ALA A 300 -22.44 1.30 2.05
N LEU A 301 -21.43 0.70 1.42
CA LEU A 301 -21.63 -0.26 0.33
C LEU A 301 -22.37 -1.50 0.80
N ASN A 302 -22.16 -1.94 2.03
CA ASN A 302 -22.99 -3.00 2.62
C ASN A 302 -24.48 -2.60 2.64
N SER A 303 -24.77 -1.30 2.75
CA SER A 303 -26.12 -0.74 2.70
C SER A 303 -26.69 -0.57 1.27
N ILE A 304 -25.87 -0.72 0.21
CA ILE A 304 -26.33 -0.76 -1.20
C ILE A 304 -27.17 -2.01 -1.46
N HIS A 305 -26.88 -3.09 -0.74
CA HIS A 305 -27.73 -4.25 -0.75
C HIS A 305 -29.07 -3.91 -0.09
N PHE A 306 -30.13 -4.35 -0.75
CA PHE A 306 -31.43 -4.43 -0.10
C PHE A 306 -31.31 -5.56 0.92
N ASP A 307 -31.68 -5.29 2.16
CA ASP A 307 -31.74 -6.35 3.17
C ASP A 307 -32.80 -7.41 2.79
N HIS A 308 -32.94 -8.45 3.60
CA HIS A 308 -33.85 -9.54 3.27
C HIS A 308 -35.30 -9.07 3.12
N GLU A 309 -35.76 -8.20 4.03
CA GLU A 309 -37.14 -7.67 4.03
C GLU A 309 -37.37 -6.73 2.85
N GLU A 310 -36.44 -5.80 2.63
CA GLU A 310 -36.45 -4.88 1.50
C GLU A 310 -36.45 -5.65 0.17
N SER A 311 -35.61 -6.69 0.05
CA SER A 311 -35.54 -7.54 -1.14
C SER A 311 -36.85 -8.30 -1.36
N ASN A 312 -37.42 -8.88 -0.31
CA ASN A 312 -38.70 -9.59 -0.40
C ASN A 312 -39.81 -8.65 -0.88
N ALA A 313 -39.92 -7.46 -0.28
CA ALA A 313 -40.89 -6.45 -0.69
C ALA A 313 -40.66 -5.96 -2.13
N LEU A 314 -39.42 -5.65 -2.49
CA LEU A 314 -39.06 -5.11 -3.79
C LEU A 314 -39.21 -6.12 -4.92
N PHE A 315 -38.97 -7.40 -4.65
CA PHE A 315 -38.98 -8.47 -5.65
C PHE A 315 -40.29 -9.25 -5.67
N ALA A 316 -41.16 -9.09 -4.66
CA ALA A 316 -42.50 -9.64 -4.64
C ALA A 316 -43.25 -9.37 -5.95
N ARG A 317 -43.87 -10.39 -6.52
CA ARG A 317 -44.67 -10.21 -7.73
C ARG A 317 -46.06 -9.72 -7.32
N ARG A 318 -46.56 -8.72 -8.05
CA ARG A 318 -47.89 -8.18 -7.79
C ARG A 318 -49.01 -9.09 -8.31
N ASP A 319 -48.75 -9.80 -9.41
CA ASP A 319 -49.70 -10.75 -9.99
C ASP A 319 -49.21 -12.17 -9.77
N THR A 320 -49.48 -12.72 -8.59
CA THR A 320 -49.17 -14.12 -8.24
C THR A 320 -50.32 -15.07 -8.57
N LYS A 321 -51.52 -14.53 -8.82
CA LYS A 321 -52.73 -15.32 -9.06
C LYS A 321 -52.94 -15.65 -10.54
N SER A 322 -52.43 -14.83 -11.48
CA SER A 322 -52.53 -15.17 -12.90
C SER A 322 -51.67 -16.37 -13.30
N THR A 323 -52.07 -17.03 -14.40
CA THR A 323 -51.32 -18.13 -15.01
C THR A 323 -49.88 -17.74 -15.33
N ARG A 324 -49.67 -16.52 -15.84
CA ARG A 324 -48.32 -15.98 -16.09
C ARG A 324 -47.53 -15.81 -14.80
N GLY A 325 -48.16 -15.28 -13.76
CA GLY A 325 -47.56 -15.12 -12.43
C GLY A 325 -47.08 -16.43 -11.83
N LYS A 326 -47.92 -17.46 -11.90
CA LYS A 326 -47.62 -18.84 -11.46
C LYS A 326 -46.50 -19.46 -12.29
N LEU A 327 -46.57 -19.38 -13.62
CA LEU A 327 -45.56 -19.93 -14.52
C LEU A 327 -44.18 -19.32 -14.25
N MET A 328 -44.09 -17.98 -14.22
CA MET A 328 -42.83 -17.33 -13.93
C MET A 328 -42.27 -17.78 -12.56
N LYS A 329 -43.11 -18.18 -11.59
CA LYS A 329 -42.70 -18.52 -10.22
C LYS A 329 -42.14 -19.93 -10.21
N ALA A 330 -42.77 -20.84 -10.94
CA ALA A 330 -42.28 -22.20 -11.14
C ALA A 330 -40.89 -22.26 -11.82
N PHE A 331 -40.55 -21.26 -12.64
CA PHE A 331 -39.26 -21.19 -13.34
C PHE A 331 -38.26 -20.18 -12.73
N ASP A 332 -38.50 -19.67 -11.52
CA ASP A 332 -37.63 -18.69 -10.84
C ASP A 332 -37.25 -17.46 -11.70
N ILE A 333 -38.14 -17.04 -12.60
CA ILE A 333 -37.86 -15.92 -13.51
C ILE A 333 -37.90 -14.59 -12.74
N PRO A 334 -36.82 -13.82 -12.63
CA PRO A 334 -36.79 -12.63 -11.79
C PRO A 334 -37.77 -11.55 -12.28
N SER A 335 -38.32 -10.77 -11.36
CA SER A 335 -39.25 -9.68 -11.70
C SER A 335 -38.54 -8.57 -12.50
N ASN A 336 -39.27 -7.75 -13.26
CA ASN A 336 -38.64 -6.64 -14.01
C ASN A 336 -37.92 -5.65 -13.07
N THR A 337 -38.51 -5.37 -11.90
CA THR A 337 -37.88 -4.53 -10.86
C THR A 337 -36.59 -5.15 -10.37
N GLU A 338 -36.60 -6.44 -10.07
CA GLU A 338 -35.42 -7.19 -9.63
C GLU A 338 -34.31 -7.19 -10.68
N LYS A 339 -34.63 -7.49 -11.95
CA LYS A 339 -33.67 -7.46 -13.06
C LYS A 339 -32.98 -6.10 -13.16
N LYS A 340 -33.74 -5.00 -13.08
CA LYS A 340 -33.21 -3.63 -13.15
C LYS A 340 -32.35 -3.26 -11.95
N VAL A 341 -32.78 -3.62 -10.74
CA VAL A 341 -32.00 -3.40 -9.51
C VAL A 341 -30.69 -4.18 -9.54
N LYS A 342 -30.74 -5.49 -9.84
CA LYS A 342 -29.55 -6.34 -9.95
C LYS A 342 -28.60 -5.83 -11.05
N SER A 343 -29.14 -5.38 -12.18
CA SER A 343 -28.36 -4.74 -13.25
C SER A 343 -27.69 -3.44 -12.79
N ALA A 344 -28.41 -2.57 -12.07
CA ALA A 344 -27.84 -1.35 -11.50
C ALA A 344 -26.75 -1.65 -10.47
N GLN A 345 -26.98 -2.61 -9.57
CA GLN A 345 -26.00 -3.06 -8.57
C GLN A 345 -24.77 -3.68 -9.24
N SER A 346 -24.95 -4.50 -10.27
CA SER A 346 -23.86 -5.09 -11.04
C SER A 346 -23.05 -4.02 -11.78
N ALA A 347 -23.70 -3.05 -12.41
CA ALA A 347 -23.03 -1.94 -13.07
C ALA A 347 -22.25 -1.07 -12.07
N PHE A 348 -22.82 -0.79 -10.91
CA PHE A 348 -22.13 -0.09 -9.82
C PHE A 348 -20.90 -0.89 -9.35
N ARG A 349 -21.08 -2.18 -9.04
CA ARG A 349 -19.98 -3.06 -8.65
C ARG A 349 -18.90 -3.11 -9.72
N LYS A 350 -19.24 -3.19 -11.00
CA LYS A 350 -18.25 -3.18 -12.08
C LYS A 350 -17.50 -1.85 -12.15
N ALA A 351 -18.19 -0.72 -12.00
CA ALA A 351 -17.56 0.60 -11.95
C ALA A 351 -16.62 0.73 -10.74
N TYR A 352 -17.06 0.28 -9.57
CA TYR A 352 -16.31 0.31 -8.33
C TYR A 352 -15.19 -0.74 -8.27
N GLN A 353 -15.39 -1.91 -8.88
CA GLN A 353 -14.39 -2.97 -8.94
C GLN A 353 -13.31 -2.63 -9.97
N LYS A 354 -13.66 -1.98 -11.08
CA LYS A 354 -12.65 -1.40 -12.00
C LYS A 354 -11.75 -0.40 -11.28
N PHE A 355 -12.25 0.25 -10.22
CA PHE A 355 -11.47 1.07 -9.30
C PHE A 355 -10.57 0.23 -8.35
N LYS A 356 -11.01 -0.97 -7.91
CA LYS A 356 -10.19 -1.87 -7.06
C LYS A 356 -9.21 -2.76 -7.83
N GLU A 357 -9.48 -3.11 -9.07
CA GLU A 357 -8.81 -4.17 -9.84
C GLU A 357 -7.81 -3.67 -10.89
N SER A 358 -7.24 -2.47 -10.72
CA SER A 358 -5.91 -2.23 -11.31
C SER A 358 -4.89 -3.13 -10.60
N GLU A 359 -4.79 -4.37 -11.09
CA GLU A 359 -3.66 -5.33 -11.02
C GLU A 359 -3.75 -6.56 -10.11
N THR A 360 -3.46 -7.71 -10.74
CA THR A 360 -3.17 -9.00 -10.08
C THR A 360 -1.87 -9.67 -10.60
N LYS A 361 -1.20 -9.11 -11.62
CA LYS A 361 0.07 -9.63 -12.16
C LYS A 361 1.30 -8.85 -11.68
N GLU A 362 1.24 -7.52 -11.65
CA GLU A 362 2.36 -6.69 -11.20
C GLU A 362 2.53 -6.68 -9.68
N GLU A 363 1.44 -6.79 -8.90
CA GLU A 363 1.50 -6.95 -7.43
C GLU A 363 2.33 -8.16 -7.00
N LYS A 364 2.22 -9.28 -7.73
CA LYS A 364 3.05 -10.46 -7.43
C LYS A 364 4.53 -10.12 -7.62
N SER A 365 4.89 -9.38 -8.66
CA SER A 365 6.28 -8.95 -8.88
C SER A 365 6.76 -7.97 -7.82
N ALA A 366 5.94 -6.97 -7.47
CA ALA A 366 6.30 -5.95 -6.47
C ALA A 366 6.52 -6.57 -5.09
N PHE A 367 5.62 -7.48 -4.67
CA PHE A 367 5.76 -8.17 -3.38
C PHE A 367 6.85 -9.23 -3.37
N TYR A 368 7.07 -9.93 -4.49
CA TYR A 368 8.12 -10.94 -4.61
C TYR A 368 9.51 -10.31 -4.52
N ASN A 369 9.70 -9.13 -5.12
CA ASN A 369 10.92 -8.32 -4.93
C ASN A 369 11.12 -7.94 -3.46
N HIS A 370 10.05 -7.68 -2.71
CA HIS A 370 10.15 -7.35 -1.29
C HIS A 370 10.46 -8.55 -0.38
N SER A 371 9.82 -9.72 -0.60
CA SER A 371 10.02 -10.89 0.28
C SER A 371 11.32 -11.66 0.02
N MET A 372 11.90 -11.53 -1.18
CA MET A 372 13.13 -12.23 -1.57
C MET A 372 14.41 -11.49 -1.16
N MET A 373 14.33 -10.22 -0.76
CA MET A 373 15.50 -9.36 -0.57
C MET A 373 16.19 -9.43 0.80
N CYS A 374 15.63 -10.15 1.78
CA CYS A 374 16.27 -10.34 3.08
C CYS A 374 15.65 -11.62 3.72
N GLY A 375 16.28 -12.81 3.56
CA GLY A 375 15.98 -13.98 4.39
C GLY A 375 15.71 -15.37 3.79
N ARG A 376 16.09 -15.69 2.54
CA ARG A 376 16.11 -17.11 2.07
C ARG A 376 17.26 -17.37 1.09
N ARG A 377 18.26 -18.12 1.54
CA ARG A 377 18.94 -19.11 0.71
C ARG A 377 18.50 -20.50 1.15
#